data_AF-X0ZEH1-F1
#
_entry.id   AF-X0ZEH1-F1
#
_cell.length_a   1.000
_cell.length_b   1.000
_cell.length_c   1.000
_cell.angle_alpha   90.00
_cell.angle_beta   90.00
_cell.angle_gamma   90.00
#
_symmetry.space_group_name_H-M   'P 1'
#
loop_
_entity.id
_entity.type
_entity.pdbx_description
1 polymer ?
#
loop_
_entity_poly.entity_id
_entity_poly.type
_entity_poly.pdbx_seq_one_letter_code
_entity_poly.pdbx_strand_id
1 'polypeptide(L)'
;KVLTHRIAYLIFQKKKNPRNILAVTFTNKAAQEMKDRIEFISKDISNRKIMKGLWMGTFHSICARILRQEIDILGYDKNFVIYDKGDQISMIRRCLKTLDLDNKKYSPCDFCYVLSDS
;
A
#
# COMPACT_ATOMS: atom_id res chain seq x y z
N LYS A 1 17.59 -12.37 0.06
CA LYS A 1 17.61 -13.53 0.98
C LYS A 1 17.93 -13.17 2.45
N VAL A 2 18.04 -11.88 2.84
CA VAL A 2 18.33 -11.49 4.24
C VAL A 2 17.09 -11.01 5.01
N LEU A 3 16.24 -10.19 4.38
CA LEU A 3 15.04 -9.61 5.01
C LEU A 3 14.05 -10.67 5.54
N THR A 4 13.71 -11.67 4.72
CA THR A 4 12.77 -12.74 5.11
C THR A 4 13.31 -13.58 6.28
N HIS A 5 14.60 -13.91 6.26
CA HIS A 5 15.23 -14.62 7.38
C HIS A 5 15.31 -13.77 8.64
N ARG A 6 15.58 -12.47 8.52
CA ARG A 6 15.60 -11.56 9.68
C ARG A 6 14.22 -11.44 10.32
N ILE A 7 13.15 -11.31 9.52
CA ILE A 7 11.77 -11.26 10.02
C ILE A 7 11.42 -12.59 10.71
N ALA A 8 11.69 -13.73 10.07
CA ALA A 8 11.46 -15.05 10.66
C ALA A 8 12.25 -15.23 11.97
N TYR A 9 13.51 -14.82 12.02
CA TYR A 9 14.34 -14.87 13.22
C TYR A 9 13.76 -14.03 14.37
N LEU A 10 13.30 -12.80 14.09
CA LEU A 10 12.69 -11.94 15.10
C LEU A 10 11.42 -12.56 15.69
N ILE A 11 10.59 -13.17 14.85
CA ILE A 11 9.33 -13.78 15.26
C ILE A 11 9.56 -15.09 16.02
N PHE A 12 10.31 -16.02 15.43
CA PHE A 12 10.38 -17.40 15.94
C PHE A 12 11.48 -17.60 16.98
N GLN A 13 12.66 -17.00 16.81
CA GLN A 13 13.77 -17.17 17.76
C GLN A 13 13.74 -16.11 18.86
N LYS A 14 13.52 -14.84 18.51
CA LYS A 14 13.45 -13.74 19.50
C LYS A 14 12.07 -13.56 20.12
N LYS A 15 11.07 -14.38 19.73
CA LYS A 15 9.68 -14.35 20.23
C LYS A 15 9.08 -12.94 20.20
N LYS A 16 9.47 -12.09 19.24
CA LYS A 16 8.90 -10.75 19.08
C LYS A 16 7.48 -10.86 18.52
N ASN A 17 6.59 -10.03 19.05
CA ASN A 17 5.21 -9.98 18.58
C ASN A 17 5.20 -9.50 17.11
N PRO A 18 4.64 -10.27 16.16
CA PRO A 18 4.58 -9.89 14.74
C PRO A 18 3.88 -8.56 14.49
N ARG A 19 2.97 -8.16 15.38
CA ARG A 19 2.27 -6.85 15.31
C ARG A 19 3.22 -5.65 15.41
N ASN A 20 4.42 -5.86 15.93
CA ASN A 20 5.43 -4.80 16.09
C ASN A 20 6.46 -4.81 14.95
N ILE A 21 6.20 -5.58 13.88
CA ILE A 21 7.08 -5.68 12.72
C ILE A 21 6.33 -5.13 11.51
N LEU A 22 6.93 -4.14 10.85
CA LEU A 22 6.50 -3.57 9.59
C LEU A 22 7.50 -3.92 8.49
N ALA A 23 7.01 -4.52 7.40
CA ALA A 23 7.80 -4.84 6.22
C ALA A 23 7.14 -4.25 4.97
N VAL A 24 7.81 -3.30 4.31
CA VAL A 24 7.27 -2.59 3.16
C VAL A 24 8.03 -2.97 1.89
N THR A 25 7.31 -3.15 0.78
CA THR A 25 7.87 -3.42 -0.55
C THR A 25 7.33 -2.44 -1.60
N PHE A 26 7.96 -2.40 -2.77
CA PHE A 26 7.48 -1.58 -3.89
C PHE A 26 6.39 -2.26 -4.72
N THR A 27 6.35 -3.59 -4.74
CA THR A 27 5.37 -4.34 -5.55
C THR A 27 4.60 -5.35 -4.72
N ASN A 28 3.35 -5.60 -5.14
CA ASN A 28 2.49 -6.61 -4.53
C ASN A 28 3.10 -8.02 -4.67
N LYS A 29 3.72 -8.30 -5.83
CA LYS A 29 4.41 -9.57 -6.07
C LYS A 29 5.55 -9.78 -5.07
N ALA A 30 6.39 -8.77 -4.84
CA ALA A 30 7.47 -8.88 -3.86
C ALA A 30 6.94 -9.04 -2.42
N ALA A 31 5.85 -8.34 -2.06
CA ALA A 31 5.20 -8.52 -0.75
C ALA A 31 4.72 -9.98 -0.58
N GLN A 32 4.06 -10.53 -1.59
CA GLN A 32 3.54 -11.90 -1.56
C GLN A 32 4.67 -12.93 -1.50
N GLU A 33 5.69 -12.81 -2.35
CA GLU A 33 6.85 -13.69 -2.32
C GLU A 33 7.58 -13.67 -0.97
N MET A 34 7.68 -12.49 -0.33
CA MET A 34 8.26 -12.39 1.01
C MET A 34 7.40 -13.11 2.05
N LYS A 35 6.07 -13.00 1.95
CA LYS A 35 5.12 -13.72 2.81
C LYS A 35 5.29 -15.22 2.71
N ASP A 36 5.24 -15.74 1.49
CA ASP A 36 5.31 -17.17 1.21
C ASP A 36 6.63 -17.74 1.72
N ARG A 37 7.72 -16.98 1.59
CA ARG A 37 9.04 -17.36 2.11
C ARG A 37 9.09 -17.40 3.64
N ILE A 38 8.52 -16.40 4.32
CA ILE A 38 8.49 -16.39 5.80
C ILE A 38 7.63 -17.56 6.31
N GLU A 39 6.50 -17.83 5.67
CA GLU A 39 5.65 -18.97 5.97
C GLU A 39 6.39 -20.30 5.74
N PHE A 40 7.12 -20.44 4.63
CA PHE A 40 7.92 -21.63 4.34
C PHE A 40 9.03 -21.88 5.37
N ILE A 41 9.74 -20.83 5.80
CA ILE A 41 10.79 -20.93 6.82
C ILE A 41 10.22 -21.45 8.14
N SER A 42 8.96 -21.13 8.43
CA SER A 42 8.33 -21.42 9.70
C SER A 42 8.03 -22.91 9.95
N LYS A 43 8.02 -23.77 8.92
CA LYS A 43 7.80 -25.25 8.93
C LYS A 43 6.69 -25.85 9.82
N ASP A 44 5.93 -25.05 10.56
CA ASP A 44 4.93 -25.47 11.54
C ASP A 44 3.58 -24.84 11.19
N ILE A 45 2.57 -25.68 11.01
CA ILE A 45 1.20 -25.32 10.61
C ILE A 45 0.55 -24.38 11.65
N SER A 46 0.98 -24.49 12.91
CA SER A 46 0.56 -23.66 14.05
C SER A 46 0.90 -22.17 13.86
N ASN A 47 1.89 -21.87 13.00
CA ASN A 47 2.43 -20.52 12.83
C ASN A 47 1.73 -19.69 11.75
N ARG A 48 0.75 -20.24 11.01
CA ARG A 48 -0.06 -19.44 10.08
C ARG A 48 -0.89 -18.36 10.80
N LYS A 49 -1.26 -18.60 12.07
CA LYS A 49 -1.96 -17.61 12.90
C LYS A 49 -1.05 -16.45 13.31
N ILE A 50 0.26 -16.71 13.45
CA ILE A 50 1.29 -15.72 13.81
C ILE A 50 1.46 -14.69 12.68
N MET A 51 1.36 -15.12 11.42
CA MET A 51 1.45 -14.22 10.26
C MET A 51 0.28 -13.23 10.15
N LYS A 52 -0.89 -13.52 10.73
CA LYS A 52 -2.05 -12.59 10.68
C LYS A 52 -1.80 -11.26 11.39
N GLY A 53 -0.84 -11.21 12.31
CA GLY A 53 -0.45 -9.99 13.02
C GLY A 53 0.61 -9.16 12.31
N LEU A 54 1.33 -9.72 11.34
CA LEU A 54 2.45 -9.05 10.68
C LEU A 54 1.96 -7.96 9.73
N TRP A 55 2.50 -6.75 9.86
CA TRP A 55 2.24 -5.68 8.89
C TRP A 55 3.19 -5.83 7.72
N MET A 56 2.68 -6.29 6.59
CA MET A 56 3.48 -6.44 5.39
C MET A 56 2.66 -6.18 4.13
N GLY A 57 3.23 -5.41 3.21
CA GLY A 57 2.56 -5.01 1.98
C GLY A 57 3.36 -3.95 1.24
N THR A 58 2.74 -3.34 0.24
CA THR A 58 3.32 -2.18 -0.44
C THR A 58 3.12 -0.91 0.37
N PHE A 59 3.86 0.14 0.03
CA PHE A 59 3.63 1.48 0.59
C PHE A 59 2.16 1.88 0.52
N HIS A 60 1.53 1.72 -0.65
CA HIS A 60 0.11 2.01 -0.84
C HIS A 60 -0.79 1.22 0.10
N SER A 61 -0.61 -0.10 0.19
CA SER A 61 -1.45 -0.95 1.05
C SER A 61 -1.30 -0.62 2.53
N ILE A 62 -0.08 -0.27 2.97
CA ILE A 62 0.20 0.12 4.35
C ILE A 62 -0.41 1.49 4.65
N CYS A 63 -0.17 2.50 3.82
CA CYS A 63 -0.75 3.83 3.99
C CYS A 63 -2.28 3.78 3.98
N ALA A 64 -2.88 3.06 3.03
CA ALA A 64 -4.32 2.88 2.96
C ALA A 64 -4.89 2.19 4.21
N ARG A 65 -4.17 1.21 4.76
CA ARG A 65 -4.56 0.56 6.02
C ARG A 65 -4.52 1.53 7.20
N ILE A 66 -3.47 2.34 7.32
CA ILE A 66 -3.34 3.36 8.38
C ILE A 66 -4.50 4.36 8.27
N LEU A 67 -4.75 4.89 7.06
CA LEU A 67 -5.86 5.81 6.81
C LEU A 67 -7.20 5.17 7.19
N ARG A 68 -7.49 3.93 6.75
CA ARG A 68 -8.75 3.27 7.14
C ARG A 68 -8.95 3.08 8.65
N GLN A 69 -7.88 3.10 9.44
CA GLN A 69 -7.98 3.01 10.89
C GLN A 69 -8.18 4.38 11.53
N GLU A 70 -7.44 5.39 11.06
CA GLU A 70 -7.27 6.65 11.78
C GLU A 70 -7.84 7.88 11.06
N ILE A 71 -8.28 7.79 9.80
CA ILE A 71 -8.62 8.97 8.98
C ILE A 71 -9.80 9.81 9.54
N ASP A 72 -10.64 9.23 10.40
CA ASP A 72 -11.72 9.94 11.08
C ASP A 72 -11.22 11.18 11.84
N ILE A 73 -9.97 11.16 12.36
CA ILE A 73 -9.37 12.28 13.08
C ILE A 73 -9.18 13.53 12.20
N LEU A 74 -9.15 13.34 10.88
CA LEU A 74 -9.05 14.39 9.87
C LEU A 74 -10.43 14.80 9.33
N GLY A 75 -11.51 14.17 9.81
CA GLY A 75 -12.88 14.44 9.35
C GLY A 75 -13.24 13.79 8.01
N TYR A 76 -12.46 12.82 7.51
CA TYR A 76 -12.79 12.07 6.30
C TYR A 76 -13.41 10.70 6.62
N ASP A 77 -14.15 10.15 5.65
CA ASP A 77 -14.75 8.82 5.75
C ASP A 77 -13.72 7.70 5.49
N LYS A 78 -13.80 6.61 6.26
CA LYS A 78 -12.95 5.42 6.12
C LYS A 78 -13.11 4.67 4.79
N ASN A 79 -14.23 4.86 4.10
CA ASN A 79 -14.57 4.23 2.82
C ASN A 79 -14.12 5.08 1.62
N PHE A 80 -13.01 5.81 1.76
CA PHE A 80 -12.42 6.55 0.65
C PHE A 80 -12.04 5.63 -0.52
N VAL A 81 -12.16 6.16 -1.73
CA VAL A 81 -11.76 5.47 -2.96
C VAL A 81 -10.32 5.88 -3.29
N ILE A 82 -9.47 4.90 -3.60
CA ILE A 82 -8.11 5.15 -4.07
C ILE A 82 -8.18 5.27 -5.59
N TYR A 83 -7.86 6.45 -6.11
CA TYR A 83 -7.84 6.70 -7.54
C TYR A 83 -6.58 6.12 -8.15
N ASP A 84 -6.73 5.33 -9.21
CA ASP A 84 -5.62 4.96 -10.07
C ASP A 84 -5.29 6.07 -11.09
N LYS A 85 -4.31 5.82 -11.94
CA LYS A 85 -3.90 6.80 -12.96
C LYS A 85 -5.02 7.13 -13.96
N GLY A 86 -5.87 6.15 -14.30
CA GLY A 86 -7.02 6.34 -15.19
C GLY A 86 -8.12 7.17 -14.53
N ASP A 87 -8.39 6.94 -13.25
CA ASP A 87 -9.33 7.72 -12.44
C ASP A 87 -8.88 9.17 -12.34
N GLN A 88 -7.59 9.40 -12.06
CA GLN A 88 -6.99 10.75 -12.03
C GLN A 88 -7.17 11.48 -13.36
N ILE A 89 -6.82 10.83 -14.48
CA ILE A 89 -6.99 11.43 -15.82
C ILE A 89 -8.46 11.76 -16.10
N SER A 90 -9.37 10.87 -15.73
CA SER A 90 -10.82 11.06 -15.92
C SER A 90 -11.36 12.21 -15.09
N MET A 91 -10.89 12.35 -13.84
CA MET A 91 -11.20 13.47 -12.98
C MET A 91 -10.71 14.80 -13.59
N ILE A 92 -9.46 14.86 -14.05
CA ILE A 92 -8.90 16.07 -14.68
C ILE A 92 -9.69 16.45 -15.93
N ARG A 93 -10.05 15.48 -16.78
CA ARG A 93 -10.92 15.74 -17.95
C ARG A 93 -12.26 16.34 -17.54
N ARG A 94 -12.86 15.87 -16.45
CA ARG A 94 -14.11 16.43 -15.93
C ARG A 94 -13.90 17.88 -15.48
N CYS A 95 -12.82 18.16 -14.75
CA CYS A 95 -12.49 19.53 -14.32
C CYS A 95 -12.25 20.48 -15.50
N LEU A 96 -11.50 20.05 -16.52
CA LEU A 96 -11.25 20.86 -17.73
C LEU A 96 -12.55 21.19 -18.46
N LYS A 97 -13.48 20.23 -18.57
CA LYS A 97 -14.82 20.47 -19.14
C LYS A 97 -15.64 21.46 -18.31
N THR A 98 -15.62 21.34 -16.98
CA THR A 98 -16.36 22.27 -16.10
C THR A 98 -15.82 23.70 -16.20
N LEU A 99 -14.52 23.87 -16.47
CA LEU A 99 -13.87 25.18 -16.61
C LEU A 99 -13.89 25.73 -18.04
N ASP A 100 -14.56 25.05 -18.98
CA ASP A 100 -14.61 25.39 -20.42
C ASP A 100 -13.23 25.57 -21.07
N LEU A 101 -12.25 24.76 -20.63
CA LEU A 101 -10.89 24.77 -21.16
C LEU A 101 -10.76 23.79 -22.33
N ASP A 102 -10.14 24.24 -23.43
CA ASP A 102 -9.96 23.41 -24.62
C ASP A 102 -9.01 22.23 -24.37
N ASN A 103 -9.54 21.01 -24.48
CA ASN A 103 -8.80 19.76 -24.34
C ASN A 103 -7.69 19.58 -25.40
N LYS A 104 -7.71 20.33 -26.51
CA LYS A 104 -6.61 20.33 -27.49
C LYS A 104 -5.40 21.14 -27.05
N LYS A 105 -5.62 22.13 -26.17
CA LYS A 105 -4.56 23.01 -25.65
C LYS A 105 -4.01 22.52 -24.31
N TYR A 106 -4.82 21.77 -23.55
CA TYR A 106 -4.49 21.28 -22.22
C TYR A 106 -4.58 19.75 -22.15
N SER A 107 -3.42 19.08 -22.09
CA SER A 107 -3.33 17.61 -21.96
C SER A 107 -3.61 17.19 -20.51
N PRO A 108 -4.66 16.37 -20.24
CA PRO A 108 -4.93 15.86 -18.90
C PRO A 108 -3.77 15.06 -18.31
N CYS A 109 -2.97 14.40 -19.17
CA CYS A 109 -1.79 13.64 -18.74
C CYS A 109 -0.70 14.56 -18.19
N ASP A 110 -0.53 15.75 -18.77
CA ASP A 110 0.53 16.69 -18.38
C ASP A 110 0.18 17.31 -17.02
N PHE A 111 -1.10 17.61 -16.79
CA PHE A 111 -1.57 18.04 -15.47
C PHE A 111 -1.39 16.96 -14.41
N CYS A 112 -1.72 15.68 -14.70
CA CYS A 112 -1.42 14.58 -13.77
C CYS A 112 0.06 14.52 -13.43
N TYR A 113 0.95 14.75 -14.40
CA TYR A 113 2.39 14.69 -14.20
C TYR A 113 2.87 15.81 -13.26
N VAL A 114 2.48 17.06 -13.51
CA VAL A 114 2.86 18.21 -12.66
C VAL A 114 2.35 18.03 -11.22
N LEU A 115 1.12 17.54 -11.06
CA LEU A 115 0.53 17.29 -9.74
C LEU A 115 1.18 16.11 -8.99
N SER A 116 1.88 15.21 -9.69
CA SER A 116 2.59 14.08 -9.07
C SER A 116 4.02 14.43 -8.66
N ASP A 117 4.61 15.47 -9.28
CA ASP A 117 5.97 15.99 -8.98
C ASP A 117 5.96 17.11 -7.92
N SER A 118 4.78 17.51 -7.42
CA SER A 118 4.57 18.53 -6.38
C SER A 118 4.36 17.92 -5.00
#